data_AF-A0A5N5QN29-F1
#
_entry.id   AF-A0A5N5QN29-F1
#
_cell.length_a   1.000
_cell.length_b   1.000
_cell.length_c   1.000
_cell.angle_alpha   90.00
_cell.angle_beta   90.00
_cell.angle_gamma   90.00
#
_symmetry.space_group_name_H-M   'P 1'
#
loop_
_entity.id
_entity.type
_entity.pdbx_description
1 polymer ?
#
loop_
_entity_poly.entity_id
_entity_poly.type
_entity_poly.pdbx_seq_one_letter_code
_entity_poly.pdbx_strand_id
1 'polypeptide(L)'
;MTNIHVTNWPIHTLISDLHFAMAHDTIPIKIEFGGGMELLFSNQRSHAIQLPVKTPDGEPANLRFLIRYMRDNMLKEREELFIEADNVRPGILVLVNDTDWELEGEGEYQLKADDEIVFISTLHGG
;
A
#
# COMPACT_ATOMS: atom_id res chain seq x y z
N MET A 1 16.57 -55.09 2.66
CA MET A 1 16.23 -54.58 4.01
C MET A 1 17.50 -54.03 4.66
N THR A 2 17.77 -52.74 4.58
CA THR A 2 18.42 -52.00 5.69
C THR A 2 18.20 -50.51 5.50
N ASN A 3 17.99 -49.84 6.62
CA ASN A 3 17.29 -48.57 6.79
C ASN A 3 18.05 -47.35 6.27
N ILE A 4 17.30 -46.40 5.72
CA ILE A 4 17.72 -45.01 5.54
C ILE A 4 17.77 -44.39 6.93
N HIS A 5 18.96 -43.95 7.37
CA HIS A 5 19.12 -43.15 8.58
C HIS A 5 18.56 -41.75 8.32
N VAL A 6 17.32 -41.51 8.75
CA VAL A 6 16.79 -40.16 8.92
C VAL A 6 17.41 -39.62 10.20
N THR A 7 18.33 -38.67 10.08
CA THR A 7 18.90 -37.98 11.23
C THR A 7 17.82 -37.05 11.81
N ASN A 8 17.59 -37.19 13.11
CA ASN A 8 16.59 -36.44 13.87
C ASN A 8 17.14 -35.04 14.17
N TRP A 9 16.87 -34.08 13.29
CA TRP A 9 17.17 -32.67 13.52
C TRP A 9 16.19 -32.08 14.55
N PRO A 10 16.62 -31.12 15.40
CA PRO A 10 15.76 -30.58 16.45
C PRO A 10 14.64 -29.76 15.80
N ILE A 11 13.41 -30.25 15.92
CA ILE A 11 12.17 -29.61 15.42
C ILE A 11 11.99 -28.20 16.05
N HIS A 12 12.62 -27.96 17.21
CA HIS A 12 12.53 -26.69 17.95
C HIS A 12 13.25 -25.51 17.27
N THR A 13 14.22 -25.75 16.36
CA THR A 13 14.93 -24.66 15.67
C THR A 13 14.24 -24.25 14.36
N LEU A 14 13.50 -25.18 13.73
CA LEU A 14 12.78 -24.89 12.48
C LEU A 14 11.55 -24.00 12.71
N ILE A 15 10.96 -24.00 13.91
CA ILE A 15 9.79 -23.17 14.22
C ILE A 15 10.18 -21.72 14.54
N SER A 16 11.37 -21.48 15.11
CA SER A 16 11.89 -20.12 15.31
C SER A 16 12.32 -19.48 13.99
N ASP A 17 12.92 -20.25 13.08
CA ASP A 17 13.33 -19.75 11.77
C ASP A 17 12.12 -19.54 10.84
N LEU A 18 11.05 -20.32 11.03
CA LEU A 18 9.77 -20.14 10.33
C LEU A 18 8.86 -19.06 10.94
N HIS A 19 8.99 -18.74 12.24
CA HIS A 19 8.40 -17.53 12.83
C HIS A 19 9.20 -16.26 12.49
N PHE A 20 10.44 -16.40 12.03
CA PHE A 20 11.28 -15.30 11.53
C PHE A 20 11.11 -15.07 10.02
N ALA A 21 10.75 -16.11 9.27
CA ALA A 21 10.23 -15.95 7.92
C ALA A 21 8.81 -15.35 8.00
N MET A 22 8.59 -14.21 7.35
CA MET A 22 7.28 -13.53 7.16
C MET A 22 6.87 -12.46 8.19
N ALA A 23 7.80 -11.83 8.91
CA ALA A 23 7.58 -10.40 9.15
C ALA A 23 7.74 -9.72 7.78
N HIS A 24 6.65 -9.56 7.03
CA HIS A 24 6.69 -8.65 5.89
C HIS A 24 6.94 -7.28 6.50
N ASP A 25 8.16 -6.77 6.35
CA ASP A 25 8.47 -5.43 6.81
C ASP A 25 7.43 -4.48 6.21
N THR A 26 6.86 -3.62 7.04
CA THR A 26 5.86 -2.64 6.62
C THR A 26 6.35 -1.23 6.89
N ILE A 27 6.04 -0.30 6.00
CA ILE A 27 6.21 1.13 6.20
C ILE A 27 4.91 1.75 6.72
N PRO A 28 4.94 2.54 7.82
CA PRO A 28 3.80 3.32 8.25
C PRO A 28 3.57 4.45 7.25
N ILE A 29 2.33 4.58 6.75
CA ILE A 29 1.92 5.64 5.82
C ILE A 29 0.64 6.27 6.35
N LYS A 30 0.58 7.60 6.28
CA LYS A 30 -0.64 8.36 6.53
C LYS A 30 -1.29 8.73 5.21
N ILE A 31 -2.59 8.51 5.10
CA ILE A 31 -3.39 8.84 3.92
C ILE A 31 -4.48 9.82 4.35
N GLU A 32 -4.63 10.92 3.61
CA GLU A 32 -5.70 11.90 3.82
C GLU A 32 -6.56 12.02 2.56
N PHE A 33 -7.88 12.05 2.76
CA PHE A 33 -8.87 12.22 1.69
C PHE A 33 -9.58 13.56 1.80
N GLY A 34 -9.71 14.24 0.65
CA GLY A 34 -10.45 15.48 0.51
C GLY A 34 -11.34 15.51 -0.72
N GLY A 35 -12.20 16.54 -0.81
CA GLY A 35 -13.08 16.74 -1.96
C GLY A 35 -14.18 15.68 -2.10
N GLY A 36 -14.62 15.06 -1.00
CA GLY A 36 -15.65 14.01 -1.01
C GLY A 36 -15.10 12.61 -1.26
N MET A 37 -13.79 12.46 -1.47
CA MET A 37 -13.17 11.16 -1.70
C MET A 37 -13.20 10.24 -0.47
N GLU A 38 -13.32 10.81 0.74
CA GLU A 38 -13.48 10.02 1.96
C GLU A 38 -14.70 9.08 1.89
N LEU A 39 -15.73 9.42 1.11
CA LEU A 39 -16.92 8.60 0.90
C LEU A 39 -16.60 7.24 0.27
N LEU A 40 -15.57 7.17 -0.57
CA LEU A 40 -15.12 5.93 -1.20
C LEU A 40 -14.36 5.01 -0.22
N PHE A 41 -13.88 5.57 0.89
CA PHE A 41 -13.00 4.93 1.87
C PHE A 41 -13.62 4.92 3.27
N SER A 42 -14.84 4.37 3.37
CA SER A 42 -15.59 4.21 4.63
C SER A 42 -15.98 5.52 5.32
N ASN A 43 -16.10 6.61 4.56
CA ASN A 43 -16.40 7.96 5.07
C ASN A 43 -15.41 8.43 6.15
N GLN A 44 -14.15 8.03 6.03
CA GLN A 44 -13.07 8.39 6.93
C GLN A 44 -12.01 9.18 6.17
N ARG A 45 -11.68 10.37 6.67
CA ARG A 45 -10.72 11.29 6.05
C ARG A 45 -9.28 10.82 6.18
N SER A 46 -8.88 10.43 7.38
CA SER A 46 -7.50 10.07 7.71
C SER A 46 -7.36 8.58 7.94
N HIS A 47 -6.44 7.91 7.25
CA HIS A 47 -6.11 6.50 7.45
C HIS A 47 -4.62 6.36 7.76
N ALA A 48 -4.29 5.66 8.85
CA ALA A 48 -2.92 5.22 9.11
C ALA A 48 -2.83 3.74 8.76
N ILE A 49 -1.93 3.38 7.84
CA ILE A 49 -1.78 2.01 7.35
C ILE A 49 -0.34 1.51 7.50
N GLN A 50 -0.19 0.20 7.57
CA GLN A 50 1.08 -0.50 7.47
C GLN A 50 1.19 -1.09 6.07
N LEU A 51 1.86 -0.39 5.15
CA LEU A 51 2.03 -0.84 3.76
C LEU A 51 3.25 -1.78 3.67
N PRO A 52 3.20 -2.91 2.95
CA PRO A 52 4.41 -3.73 2.71
C PRO A 52 5.56 -2.90 2.12
N VAL A 53 6.79 -3.09 2.59
CA VAL A 53 7.99 -2.39 2.05
C VAL A 53 8.27 -2.70 0.58
N LYS A 54 7.74 -3.82 0.09
CA LYS A 54 7.95 -4.34 -1.25
C LYS A 54 6.64 -4.68 -1.93
N THR A 55 6.61 -4.49 -3.24
CA THR A 55 5.54 -4.97 -4.11
C THR A 55 5.54 -6.51 -4.16
N PRO A 56 4.48 -7.15 -4.68
CA PRO A 56 4.47 -8.59 -4.92
C PRO A 56 5.62 -9.10 -5.81
N ASP A 57 6.16 -8.23 -6.67
CA ASP A 57 7.29 -8.55 -7.55
C ASP A 57 8.66 -8.38 -6.88
N GLY A 58 8.69 -7.92 -5.62
CA GLY A 58 9.90 -7.75 -4.82
C GLY A 58 10.58 -6.38 -4.93
N GLU A 59 10.03 -5.48 -5.74
CA GLU A 59 10.49 -4.10 -5.90
C GLU A 59 10.10 -3.22 -4.70
N PRO A 60 10.83 -2.13 -4.41
CA PRO A 60 10.44 -1.18 -3.37
C PRO A 60 9.02 -0.64 -3.57
N ALA A 61 8.28 -0.45 -2.47
CA ALA A 61 6.95 0.13 -2.51
C ALA A 61 6.97 1.56 -3.07
N ASN A 62 6.19 1.80 -4.12
CA ASN A 62 6.00 3.11 -4.73
C ASN A 62 4.54 3.57 -4.64
N LEU A 63 4.28 4.81 -5.01
CA LEU A 63 2.95 5.41 -4.95
C LEU A 63 1.93 4.67 -5.82
N ARG A 64 2.36 4.11 -6.97
CA ARG A 64 1.53 3.23 -7.81
C ARG A 64 1.10 1.96 -7.08
N PHE A 65 2.01 1.34 -6.33
CA PHE A 65 1.67 0.21 -5.47
C PHE A 65 0.69 0.60 -4.38
N LEU A 66 0.84 1.77 -3.74
CA LEU A 66 -0.13 2.26 -2.77
C LEU A 66 -1.53 2.46 -3.38
N ILE A 67 -1.62 3.03 -4.58
CA ILE A 67 -2.91 3.20 -5.29
C ILE A 67 -3.60 1.85 -5.49
N ARG A 68 -2.88 0.84 -5.98
CA ARG A 68 -3.41 -0.53 -6.13
C ARG A 68 -3.78 -1.15 -4.79
N TYR A 69 -2.96 -0.96 -3.76
CA TYR A 69 -3.24 -1.46 -2.42
C TYR A 69 -4.53 -0.89 -1.86
N MET A 70 -4.77 0.42 -2.01
CA MET A 70 -6.01 1.06 -1.58
C MET A 70 -7.22 0.52 -2.34
N ARG A 71 -7.13 0.37 -3.68
CA ARG A 71 -8.18 -0.25 -4.49
C ARG A 71 -8.55 -1.64 -3.95
N ASP A 72 -7.55 -2.48 -3.70
CA ASP A 72 -7.77 -3.89 -3.37
C ASP A 72 -8.22 -4.12 -1.92
N ASN A 73 -7.83 -3.24 -0.99
CA ASN A 73 -8.00 -3.49 0.45
C ASN A 73 -8.93 -2.47 1.14
N MET A 74 -8.98 -1.23 0.65
CA MET A 74 -9.58 -0.11 1.38
C MET A 74 -10.86 0.42 0.72
N LEU A 75 -10.92 0.42 -0.62
CA LEU A 75 -12.04 0.96 -1.38
C LEU A 75 -13.35 0.23 -1.06
N LYS A 76 -14.43 0.99 -0.86
CA LYS A 76 -15.78 0.46 -0.54
C LYS A 76 -16.81 0.72 -1.63
N GLU A 77 -16.46 1.57 -2.57
CA GLU A 77 -17.28 1.95 -3.71
C GLU A 77 -16.66 1.42 -5.01
N ARG A 78 -17.24 1.80 -6.15
CA ARG A 78 -16.80 1.31 -7.45
C ARG A 78 -15.40 1.80 -7.80
N GLU A 79 -14.59 0.92 -8.38
CA GLU A 79 -13.19 1.19 -8.72
C GLU A 79 -13.04 2.36 -9.68
N GLU A 80 -13.94 2.49 -10.66
CA GLU A 80 -13.87 3.52 -11.70
C GLU A 80 -14.07 4.94 -11.17
N LEU A 81 -14.46 5.10 -9.89
CA LEU A 81 -14.52 6.40 -9.22
C LEU A 81 -13.17 6.86 -8.68
N PHE A 82 -12.23 5.93 -8.50
CA PHE A 82 -10.92 6.17 -7.90
C PHE A 82 -9.76 5.92 -8.88
N ILE A 83 -9.81 4.84 -9.67
CA ILE A 83 -8.71 4.39 -10.52
C ILE A 83 -9.14 4.30 -12.00
N GLU A 84 -8.22 4.65 -12.91
CA GLU A 84 -8.35 4.46 -14.36
C GLU A 84 -6.99 4.03 -14.93
N ALA A 85 -6.96 2.95 -15.73
CA ALA A 85 -5.75 2.45 -16.39
C ALA A 85 -4.52 2.28 -15.46
N ASP A 86 -4.75 1.81 -14.23
CA ASP A 86 -3.71 1.61 -13.19
C ASP A 86 -3.09 2.90 -12.61
N ASN A 87 -3.77 4.04 -12.79
CA ASN A 87 -3.43 5.32 -12.16
C ASN A 87 -4.67 5.93 -11.49
N VAL A 88 -4.49 6.96 -10.66
CA VAL A 88 -5.65 7.71 -10.15
C VAL A 88 -6.45 8.30 -11.30
N ARG A 89 -7.78 8.28 -11.16
CA ARG A 89 -8.70 8.86 -12.14
C ARG A 89 -8.40 10.35 -12.36
N PRO A 90 -8.42 10.86 -13.61
CA PRO A 90 -8.30 12.28 -13.87
C PRO A 90 -9.25 13.13 -13.03
N GLY A 91 -8.74 14.28 -12.54
CA GLY A 91 -9.44 15.13 -11.58
C GLY A 91 -9.35 14.68 -10.13
N ILE A 92 -8.41 13.80 -9.82
CA ILE A 92 -7.87 13.60 -8.47
C ILE A 92 -6.49 14.26 -8.43
N LEU A 93 -6.28 15.17 -7.47
CA LEU A 93 -4.97 15.70 -7.13
C LEU A 93 -4.33 14.81 -6.08
N VAL A 94 -3.02 14.58 -6.21
CA VAL A 94 -2.24 13.79 -5.25
C VAL A 94 -1.08 14.65 -4.74
N LEU A 95 -0.94 14.71 -3.42
CA LEU A 95 0.19 15.36 -2.76
C LEU A 95 1.01 14.34 -1.98
N VAL A 96 2.32 14.49 -2.01
CA VAL A 96 3.28 13.77 -1.18
C VAL A 96 3.91 14.79 -0.24
N ASN A 97 3.64 14.69 1.07
CA ASN A 97 4.14 15.63 2.09
C ASN A 97 3.94 17.10 1.69
N ASP A 98 2.69 17.48 1.40
CA ASP A 98 2.26 18.81 0.92
C ASP A 98 2.85 19.26 -0.43
N THR A 99 3.58 18.39 -1.14
CA THR A 99 4.18 18.67 -2.45
C THR A 99 3.41 17.99 -3.57
N ASP A 100 3.22 18.69 -4.69
CA ASP A 100 2.58 18.13 -5.88
C ASP A 100 3.36 16.91 -6.38
N TRP A 101 2.66 15.77 -6.52
CA TRP A 101 3.28 14.50 -6.92
C TRP A 101 3.99 14.56 -8.28
N GLU A 102 3.62 15.48 -9.18
CA GLU A 102 4.27 15.66 -10.50
C GLU A 102 5.75 16.05 -10.33
N LEU A 103 6.08 16.73 -9.22
CA LEU A 103 7.45 17.12 -8.88
C LEU A 103 8.23 15.99 -8.20
N GLU A 104 7.53 14.99 -7.67
CA GLU A 104 8.07 13.87 -6.89
C GLU A 104 8.22 12.58 -7.72
N GLY A 105 7.82 12.60 -9.00
CA GLY A 105 7.89 11.43 -9.88
C GLY A 105 6.61 10.59 -9.93
N GLU A 106 5.48 11.17 -9.50
CA GLU A 106 4.14 10.60 -9.59
C GLU A 106 4.06 9.17 -9.02
N GLY A 107 3.49 8.22 -9.77
CA GLY A 107 3.36 6.82 -9.35
C GLY A 107 4.69 6.11 -9.06
N GLU A 108 5.83 6.64 -9.54
CA GLU A 108 7.15 6.04 -9.31
C GLU A 108 7.84 6.55 -8.03
N TYR A 109 7.24 7.51 -7.32
CA TYR A 109 7.75 7.95 -6.02
C TYR A 109 7.89 6.76 -5.06
N GLN A 110 9.10 6.53 -4.55
CA GLN A 110 9.37 5.49 -3.55
C GLN A 110 8.93 5.96 -2.18
N LEU A 111 7.96 5.25 -1.60
CA LEU A 111 7.36 5.58 -0.31
C LEU A 111 8.34 5.34 0.83
N LYS A 112 8.27 6.22 1.83
CA LYS A 112 9.09 6.21 3.04
C LYS A 112 8.21 6.12 4.26
N ALA A 113 8.79 5.67 5.36
CA ALA A 113 8.11 5.70 6.65
C ALA A 113 7.68 7.12 6.99
N ASP A 114 6.47 7.24 7.52
CA ASP A 114 5.84 8.48 7.97
C ASP A 114 5.49 9.48 6.85
N ASP A 115 5.50 9.04 5.59
CA ASP A 115 4.95 9.86 4.49
C ASP A 115 3.45 10.12 4.71
N GLU A 116 3.05 11.35 4.42
CA GLU A 116 1.66 11.75 4.27
C GLU A 116 1.31 11.87 2.78
N ILE A 117 0.33 11.08 2.35
CA ILE A 117 -0.18 11.07 0.98
C ILE A 117 -1.62 11.59 1.00
N VAL A 118 -1.86 12.70 0.30
CA VAL A 118 -3.19 13.33 0.25
C VAL A 118 -3.82 13.12 -1.12
N PHE A 119 -5.05 12.64 -1.16
CA PHE A 119 -5.85 12.51 -2.37
C PHE A 119 -7.06 13.45 -2.30
N ILE A 120 -7.18 14.37 -3.25
CA ILE A 120 -8.26 15.37 -3.27
C ILE A 120 -9.01 15.26 -4.59
N SER A 121 -10.32 15.00 -4.54
CA SER A 121 -11.12 15.07 -5.76
C SER A 121 -11.44 16.51 -6.10
N THR A 122 -11.14 16.94 -7.32
CA THR A 122 -11.44 18.29 -7.83
C THR A 122 -12.65 18.33 -8.75
N LEU A 123 -13.21 17.17 -9.09
CA LEU A 123 -14.33 17.03 -10.03
C LEU A 123 -15.70 16.84 -9.36
N HIS A 124 -15.79 16.69 -8.04
CA HIS A 124 -17.06 16.36 -7.35
C HIS A 124 -17.65 17.55 -6.56
N GLY A 125 -17.63 18.74 -7.17
CA GLY A 125 -18.30 19.94 -6.65
C GLY A 125 -19.46 20.36 -7.55
N GLY A 126 -20.60 19.68 -7.40
CA GLY A 126 -21.89 20.04 -8.01
C GLY A 126 -23.03 19.60 -7.12
#